data_AF-A0A7S1CSG3-F1
#
_entry.id   AF-A0A7S1CSG3-F1
#
_cell.length_a   1.000
_cell.length_b   1.000
_cell.length_c   1.000
_cell.angle_alpha   90.00
_cell.angle_beta   90.00
_cell.angle_gamma   90.00
#
_symmetry.space_group_name_H-M   'P 1'
#
loop_
_entity.id
_entity.type
_entity.pdbx_description
1 polymer ?
#
loop_
_entity_poly.entity_id
_entity_poly.type
_entity_poly.pdbx_seq_one_letter_code
_entity_poly.pdbx_strand_id
1 'polypeptide(L)'
;PNQKRTQILLLQELARLVRVRFNAAFDELRHSKEDEMDKIAGRNARIREILDEMGEEAEFFVPALGDDEVPERVLDVTQEEIGFERYVTEAERRRREAEEEARRAAAGKDQDDAPERALQDMMNGTLEAKDELSKLEQDLVREAWMDELSEAEMSEEQRKALADFEATQKAVMEEKAKQRKALEAELKKLKSEVKDIIATFDARVAKAASDYLAVCSYVAAQELHMSR
;
A
#
# COMPACT_ATOMS: atom_id res chain seq x y z
N PRO A 1 -26.08 0.96 56.93
CA PRO A 1 -26.68 1.62 55.74
C PRO A 1 -25.67 2.42 54.91
N ASN A 2 -24.92 3.33 55.53
CA ASN A 2 -23.94 4.17 54.80
C ASN A 2 -22.75 3.38 54.26
N GLN A 3 -22.19 2.44 55.04
CA GLN A 3 -21.06 1.60 54.61
C GLN A 3 -21.36 0.78 53.35
N LYS A 4 -22.56 0.16 53.26
CA LYS A 4 -22.97 -0.60 52.06
C LYS A 4 -23.11 0.31 50.83
N ARG A 5 -23.66 1.51 50.99
CA ARG A 5 -23.76 2.50 49.90
C ARG A 5 -22.39 2.94 49.40
N THR A 6 -21.47 3.23 50.32
CA THR A 6 -20.08 3.57 49.97
C THR A 6 -19.39 2.42 49.25
N GLN A 7 -19.57 1.18 49.71
CA GLN A 7 -19.01 0.00 49.05
C GLN A 7 -19.54 -0.17 47.61
N ILE A 8 -20.84 -0.02 47.39
CA ILE A 8 -21.43 -0.08 46.05
C ILE A 8 -20.83 1.00 45.14
N LEU A 9 -20.73 2.25 45.61
CA LEU A 9 -20.14 3.34 44.84
C LEU A 9 -18.68 3.07 44.47
N LEU A 10 -17.88 2.54 45.40
CA LEU A 10 -16.48 2.20 45.14
C LEU A 10 -16.34 1.07 44.11
N LEU A 11 -17.21 0.05 44.18
CA LEU A 11 -17.24 -1.05 43.22
C LEU A 11 -17.66 -0.58 41.82
N GLN A 12 -18.64 0.34 41.73
CA GLN A 12 -19.04 0.97 40.47
C GLN A 12 -17.88 1.75 39.84
N GLU A 13 -17.17 2.55 40.64
CA GLU A 13 -16.02 3.30 40.10
C GLU A 13 -14.86 2.40 39.71
N LEU A 14 -14.62 1.32 40.45
CA LEU A 14 -13.61 0.34 40.06
C LEU A 14 -13.94 -0.31 38.72
N ALA A 15 -15.20 -0.73 38.51
CA ALA A 15 -15.67 -1.27 37.24
C ALA A 15 -15.53 -0.25 36.10
N ARG A 16 -15.90 1.02 36.34
CA ARG A 16 -15.75 2.09 35.36
C ARG A 16 -14.29 2.34 35.00
N LEU A 17 -13.39 2.42 35.99
CA LEU A 17 -11.96 2.66 35.76
C LEU A 17 -11.31 1.55 34.93
N VAL A 18 -11.65 0.29 35.20
CA VAL A 18 -11.13 -0.84 34.41
C VAL A 18 -11.62 -0.77 32.96
N ARG A 19 -12.91 -0.47 32.73
CA ARG A 19 -13.46 -0.27 31.38
C ARG A 19 -12.78 0.89 30.65
N VAL A 20 -12.63 2.05 31.28
CA VAL A 20 -11.99 3.23 30.68
C VAL A 20 -10.54 2.95 30.32
N ARG A 21 -9.79 2.27 31.20
CA ARG A 21 -8.40 1.90 30.93
C ARG A 21 -8.30 0.93 29.75
N PHE A 22 -9.20 -0.04 29.66
CA PHE A 22 -9.24 -0.94 28.51
C PHE A 22 -9.57 -0.20 27.22
N ASN A 23 -10.57 0.68 27.23
CA ASN A 23 -10.95 1.47 26.06
C ASN A 23 -9.78 2.31 25.55
N ALA A 24 -9.02 2.98 26.45
CA ALA A 24 -7.84 3.73 26.05
C ALA A 24 -6.77 2.84 25.36
N ALA A 25 -6.51 1.63 25.91
CA ALA A 25 -5.59 0.68 25.28
C ALA A 25 -6.11 0.13 23.94
N PHE A 26 -7.43 0.02 23.79
CA PHE A 26 -8.08 -0.40 22.54
C PHE A 26 -8.02 0.70 21.47
N ASP A 27 -8.22 1.97 21.86
CA ASP A 27 -8.08 3.12 20.97
C ASP A 27 -6.63 3.26 20.46
N GLU A 28 -5.64 3.03 21.33
CA GLU A 28 -4.22 2.94 20.93
C GLU A 28 -3.97 1.80 19.93
N LEU A 29 -4.61 0.64 20.11
CA LEU A 29 -4.51 -0.47 19.17
C LEU A 29 -5.15 -0.13 17.83
N ARG A 30 -6.30 0.58 17.84
CA ARG A 30 -6.99 1.05 16.64
C ARG A 30 -6.12 2.01 15.85
N HIS A 31 -5.52 3.01 16.48
CA HIS A 31 -4.58 3.92 15.81
C HIS A 31 -3.36 3.19 15.28
N SER A 32 -2.82 2.25 16.06
CA SER A 32 -1.71 1.43 15.57
C SER A 32 -2.09 0.59 14.36
N LYS A 33 -3.37 0.24 14.15
CA LYS A 33 -3.82 -0.45 12.93
C LYS A 33 -3.65 0.46 11.71
N GLU A 34 -4.05 1.72 11.82
CA GLU A 34 -3.90 2.73 10.77
C GLU A 34 -2.41 2.89 10.41
N ASP A 35 -1.52 2.97 11.41
CA ASP A 35 -0.06 3.03 11.18
C ASP A 35 0.49 1.78 10.47
N GLU A 36 0.07 0.57 10.87
CA GLU A 36 0.49 -0.66 10.20
C GLU A 36 -0.07 -0.76 8.77
N MET A 37 -1.29 -0.26 8.54
CA MET A 37 -1.86 -0.16 7.20
C MET A 37 -1.05 0.77 6.30
N ASP A 38 -0.62 1.93 6.79
CA ASP A 38 0.22 2.87 6.04
C ASP A 38 1.59 2.27 5.72
N LYS A 39 2.19 1.52 6.66
CA LYS A 39 3.43 0.77 6.42
C LYS A 39 3.27 -0.30 5.35
N ILE A 40 2.13 -0.98 5.31
CA ILE A 40 1.81 -1.96 4.25
C ILE A 40 1.56 -1.23 2.93
N ALA A 41 0.88 -0.09 2.94
CA ALA A 41 0.61 0.72 1.75
C ALA A 41 1.92 1.19 1.09
N GLY A 42 2.90 1.66 1.87
CA GLY A 42 4.22 2.03 1.37
C GLY A 42 4.98 0.86 0.75
N ARG A 43 4.93 -0.32 1.37
CA ARG A 43 5.53 -1.54 0.80
C ARG A 43 4.80 -2.00 -0.47
N ASN A 44 3.48 -1.87 -0.50
CA ASN A 44 2.67 -2.20 -1.67
C ASN A 44 2.95 -1.24 -2.83
N ALA A 45 3.26 0.04 -2.57
CA ALA A 45 3.71 0.96 -3.61
C ALA A 45 5.01 0.48 -4.24
N ARG A 46 6.01 0.09 -3.42
CA ARG A 46 7.25 -0.50 -3.91
C ARG A 46 7.03 -1.82 -4.66
N ILE A 47 6.14 -2.68 -4.18
CA ILE A 47 5.78 -3.92 -4.88
C ILE A 47 5.20 -3.60 -6.27
N ARG A 48 4.33 -2.59 -6.39
CA ARG A 48 3.79 -2.15 -7.69
C ARG A 48 4.87 -1.64 -8.63
N GLU A 49 5.82 -0.85 -8.14
CA GLU A 49 6.98 -0.40 -8.94
C GLU A 49 7.78 -1.59 -9.47
N ILE A 50 8.11 -2.56 -8.62
CA ILE A 50 8.87 -3.75 -9.03
C ILE A 50 8.08 -4.58 -10.05
N LEU A 51 6.76 -4.71 -9.89
CA LEU A 51 5.91 -5.42 -10.84
C LEU A 51 5.86 -4.72 -12.20
N ASP A 52 5.80 -3.39 -12.23
CA ASP A 52 5.90 -2.59 -13.45
C ASP A 52 7.29 -2.70 -14.10
N GLU A 53 8.36 -2.73 -13.30
CA GLU A 53 9.73 -2.99 -13.76
C GLU A 53 9.90 -4.38 -14.38
N MET A 54 9.22 -5.40 -13.84
CA MET A 54 9.26 -6.76 -14.36
C MET A 54 8.27 -7.01 -15.51
N GLY A 55 7.28 -6.13 -15.71
CA GLY A 55 6.17 -6.33 -16.64
C GLY A 55 5.25 -7.50 -16.24
N GLU A 56 5.21 -7.85 -14.95
CA GLU A 56 4.41 -8.94 -14.42
C GLU A 56 3.24 -8.40 -13.59
N GLU A 57 2.04 -8.94 -13.80
CA GLU A 57 0.90 -8.66 -12.93
C GLU A 57 0.82 -9.72 -11.84
N ALA A 58 1.03 -9.31 -10.58
CA ALA A 58 0.84 -10.20 -9.43
C ALA A 58 -0.12 -9.59 -8.43
N GLU A 59 -1.04 -10.41 -7.92
CA GLU A 59 -1.90 -10.02 -6.82
C GLU A 59 -1.08 -9.82 -5.53
N PHE A 60 -1.36 -8.74 -4.82
CA PHE A 60 -0.78 -8.43 -3.51
C PHE A 60 -1.88 -8.00 -2.54
N PHE A 61 -1.62 -8.17 -1.24
CA PHE A 61 -2.60 -7.90 -0.20
C PHE A 61 -2.78 -6.40 0.01
N VAL A 62 -4.01 -5.90 -0.14
CA VAL A 62 -4.36 -4.52 0.14
C VAL A 62 -5.22 -4.48 1.41
N PRO A 63 -4.73 -3.89 2.51
CA PRO A 63 -5.52 -3.78 3.72
C PRO A 63 -6.66 -2.78 3.53
N ALA A 64 -7.83 -3.12 4.05
CA ALA A 64 -8.99 -2.24 4.10
C ALA A 64 -9.65 -2.33 5.49
N LEU A 65 -10.26 -1.23 5.93
CA LEU A 65 -11.07 -1.20 7.14
C LEU A 65 -12.44 -1.82 6.84
N GLY A 66 -12.84 -2.78 7.68
CA GLY A 66 -14.17 -3.38 7.62
C GLY A 66 -15.24 -2.39 8.08
N ASP A 67 -16.49 -2.67 7.72
CA ASP A 67 -17.61 -1.77 8.08
C ASP A 67 -17.83 -1.69 9.60
N ASP A 68 -17.64 -2.80 10.30
CA ASP A 68 -17.75 -2.87 11.77
C ASP A 68 -16.62 -2.10 12.51
N GLU A 69 -15.56 -1.71 11.81
CA GLU A 69 -14.41 -1.00 12.39
C GLU A 69 -14.53 0.52 12.31
N VAL A 70 -15.50 1.00 11.53
CA VAL A 70 -15.82 2.42 11.36
C VAL A 70 -17.25 2.65 11.85
N PRO A 71 -17.45 2.93 13.15
CA PRO A 71 -18.79 3.06 13.74
C PRO A 71 -19.69 4.08 13.02
N GLU A 72 -19.09 5.10 12.42
CA GLU A 72 -19.77 6.15 11.69
C GLU A 72 -20.47 5.64 10.43
N ARG A 73 -19.95 4.58 9.77
CA ARG A 73 -20.55 4.01 8.53
C ARG A 73 -21.97 3.50 8.73
N VAL A 74 -22.34 3.10 9.95
CA VAL A 74 -23.71 2.66 10.28
C VAL A 74 -24.73 3.78 10.08
N LEU A 75 -24.29 5.04 10.16
CA LEU A 75 -25.16 6.21 9.99
C LEU A 75 -25.24 6.67 8.53
N ASP A 76 -24.35 6.17 7.67
CA ASP A 76 -24.30 6.52 6.26
C ASP A 76 -25.14 5.53 5.45
N VAL A 77 -26.03 6.06 4.60
CA VAL A 77 -26.81 5.24 3.66
C VAL A 77 -26.20 5.41 2.28
N THR A 78 -25.68 4.31 1.75
CA THR A 78 -25.13 4.25 0.40
C THR A 78 -26.25 4.26 -0.64
N GLN A 79 -25.96 4.75 -1.84
CA GLN A 79 -26.94 4.75 -2.94
C GLN A 79 -27.33 3.33 -3.36
N GLU A 80 -26.50 2.33 -3.08
CA GLU A 80 -26.78 0.90 -3.33
C GLU A 80 -27.88 0.36 -2.40
N GLU A 81 -27.98 0.90 -1.19
CA GLU A 81 -29.06 0.59 -0.24
C GLU A 81 -30.37 1.31 -0.61
N ILE A 82 -30.29 2.37 -1.42
CA ILE A 82 -31.44 3.12 -1.91
C ILE A 82 -31.88 2.50 -3.24
N GLY A 83 -32.97 1.71 -3.22
CA GLY A 83 -33.52 1.02 -4.39
C GLY A 83 -34.11 1.92 -5.49
N PHE A 84 -33.87 3.23 -5.47
CA PHE A 84 -34.28 4.17 -6.49
C PHE A 84 -33.18 5.22 -6.72
N GLU A 85 -33.02 5.66 -7.97
CA GLU A 85 -32.06 6.71 -8.30
C GLU A 85 -32.46 8.04 -7.64
N ARG A 86 -31.50 8.68 -6.98
CA ARG A 86 -31.70 10.01 -6.39
C ARG A 86 -32.15 10.99 -7.47
N TYR A 87 -33.36 11.53 -7.33
CA TYR A 87 -33.87 12.53 -8.25
C TYR A 87 -33.02 13.81 -8.19
N VAL A 88 -32.39 14.17 -9.31
CA VAL A 88 -31.60 15.40 -9.45
C VAL A 88 -32.44 16.45 -10.17
N THR A 89 -32.66 17.59 -9.53
CA THR A 89 -33.41 18.72 -10.13
C THR A 89 -32.62 19.35 -11.29
N GLU A 90 -33.30 20.01 -12.24
CA GLU A 90 -32.63 20.70 -13.36
C GLU A 90 -31.62 21.77 -12.90
N ALA A 91 -31.93 22.50 -11.82
CA ALA A 91 -31.03 23.50 -11.26
C ALA A 91 -29.75 22.87 -10.70
N GLU A 92 -29.86 21.70 -10.07
CA GLU A 92 -28.73 20.97 -9.51
C GLU A 92 -27.87 20.31 -10.59
N ARG A 93 -28.50 19.81 -11.67
CA ARG A 93 -27.80 19.34 -12.87
C ARG A 93 -26.97 20.45 -13.51
N ARG A 94 -27.57 21.64 -13.73
CA ARG A 94 -26.87 22.80 -14.28
C ARG A 94 -25.72 23.27 -13.40
N ARG A 95 -25.89 23.25 -12.07
CA ARG A 95 -24.81 23.58 -11.13
C ARG A 95 -23.65 22.60 -11.27
N ARG A 96 -23.94 21.30 -11.36
CA ARG A 96 -22.93 20.24 -11.48
C ARG A 96 -22.19 20.30 -12.82
N GLU A 97 -22.90 20.57 -13.90
CA GLU A 97 -22.33 20.76 -15.25
C GLU A 97 -21.41 22.00 -15.27
N ALA A 98 -21.85 23.12 -14.69
CA ALA A 98 -21.03 24.34 -14.59
C ALA A 98 -19.76 24.13 -13.72
N GLU A 99 -19.88 23.35 -12.65
CA GLU A 99 -18.74 23.00 -11.77
C GLU A 99 -17.75 22.06 -12.48
N GLU A 100 -18.23 21.07 -13.23
CA GLU A 100 -17.36 20.22 -14.06
C GLU A 100 -16.68 21.00 -15.19
N GLU A 101 -17.39 21.93 -15.84
CA GLU A 101 -16.83 22.77 -16.88
C GLU A 101 -15.76 23.72 -16.32
N ALA A 102 -16.01 24.29 -15.14
CA ALA A 102 -15.02 25.08 -14.40
C ALA A 102 -13.79 24.23 -14.01
N ARG A 103 -13.99 22.98 -13.55
CA ARG A 103 -12.89 22.06 -13.22
C ARG A 103 -12.08 21.67 -14.45
N ARG A 104 -12.71 21.40 -15.59
CA ARG A 104 -12.02 21.13 -16.86
C ARG A 104 -11.24 22.35 -17.35
N ALA A 105 -11.80 23.55 -17.20
CA ALA A 105 -11.12 24.80 -17.54
C ALA A 105 -9.94 25.12 -16.61
N ALA A 106 -9.99 24.70 -15.35
CA ALA A 106 -8.89 24.81 -14.40
C ALA A 106 -7.78 23.78 -14.69
N ALA A 107 -8.13 22.52 -14.93
CA ALA A 107 -7.18 21.46 -15.29
C ALA A 107 -6.45 21.72 -16.62
N GLY A 108 -7.05 22.50 -17.53
CA GLY A 108 -6.38 22.95 -18.75
C GLY A 108 -5.37 24.09 -18.54
N LYS A 109 -5.33 24.72 -17.37
CA LYS A 109 -4.42 25.83 -17.02
C LYS A 109 -3.24 25.40 -16.15
N ASP A 110 -3.35 24.29 -15.43
CA ASP A 110 -2.28 23.69 -14.63
C ASP A 110 -1.41 22.74 -15.50
N GLN A 111 -0.84 23.25 -16.60
CA GLN A 111 0.10 22.47 -17.43
C GLN A 111 1.57 22.64 -17.02
N ASP A 112 1.86 23.48 -16.02
CA ASP A 112 3.22 23.72 -15.54
C ASP A 112 3.42 23.22 -14.10
N ASP A 113 3.21 21.92 -13.88
CA ASP A 113 3.61 21.20 -12.66
C ASP A 113 5.13 20.95 -12.63
N ALA A 114 5.92 21.97 -12.97
CA ALA A 114 7.38 21.92 -12.88
C ALA A 114 7.90 21.51 -11.48
N PRO A 115 7.29 21.95 -10.35
CA PRO A 115 7.71 21.53 -9.02
C PRO A 115 7.35 20.06 -8.71
N GLU A 116 6.19 19.60 -9.18
CA GLU A 116 5.69 18.24 -8.91
C GLU A 116 6.44 17.22 -9.78
N ARG A 117 6.75 17.59 -11.04
CA ARG A 117 7.68 16.84 -11.90
C ARG A 117 9.09 16.79 -11.33
N ALA A 118 9.61 17.92 -10.83
CA ALA A 118 10.93 17.94 -10.19
C ALA A 118 10.96 17.10 -8.90
N LEU A 119 9.86 17.07 -8.14
CA LEU A 119 9.74 16.23 -6.95
C LEU A 119 9.67 14.74 -7.32
N GLN A 120 8.88 14.38 -8.35
CA GLN A 120 8.89 13.04 -8.93
C GLN A 120 10.30 12.65 -9.36
N ASP A 121 10.98 13.49 -10.16
CA ASP A 121 12.35 13.24 -10.63
C ASP A 121 13.35 13.09 -9.47
N MET A 122 13.21 13.86 -8.38
CA MET A 122 14.08 13.76 -7.20
C MET A 122 13.73 12.60 -6.27
N MET A 123 12.50 12.08 -6.31
CA MET A 123 12.09 10.87 -5.60
C MET A 123 12.38 9.59 -6.42
N ASN A 124 12.57 9.71 -7.74
CA ASN A 124 12.81 8.60 -8.66
C ASN A 124 14.29 8.18 -8.77
N GLY A 125 14.96 7.94 -7.63
CA GLY A 125 16.36 7.47 -7.58
C GLY A 125 16.65 6.10 -8.26
N THR A 126 15.64 5.51 -8.92
CA THR A 126 15.73 4.26 -9.70
C THR A 126 15.60 4.50 -11.23
N LEU A 127 15.23 5.71 -11.67
CA LEU A 127 15.10 6.06 -13.09
C LEU A 127 16.44 5.93 -13.83
N GLU A 128 17.55 6.27 -13.16
CA GLU A 128 18.90 6.16 -13.71
C GLU A 128 19.26 4.71 -14.12
N ALA A 129 18.88 3.70 -13.31
CA ALA A 129 19.16 2.30 -13.63
C ALA A 129 18.36 1.76 -14.82
N LYS A 130 17.10 2.20 -14.97
CA LYS A 130 16.22 1.88 -16.11
C LYS A 130 16.69 2.58 -17.39
N ASP A 131 17.16 3.81 -17.28
CA ASP A 131 17.70 4.61 -18.38
C ASP A 131 19.06 4.07 -18.87
N GLU A 132 19.93 3.63 -17.96
CA GLU A 132 21.19 2.95 -18.32
C GLU A 132 20.94 1.64 -19.07
N LEU A 133 20.04 0.77 -18.60
CA LEU A 133 19.69 -0.45 -19.33
C LEU A 133 19.06 -0.16 -20.69
N SER A 134 18.15 0.82 -20.78
CA SER A 134 17.54 1.22 -22.05
C SER A 134 18.55 1.80 -23.03
N LYS A 135 19.55 2.55 -22.55
CA LYS A 135 20.66 3.05 -23.38
C LYS A 135 21.54 1.90 -23.87
N LEU A 136 21.92 0.95 -23.01
CA LEU A 136 22.69 -0.22 -23.42
C LEU A 136 21.93 -1.10 -24.43
N GLU A 137 20.60 -1.17 -24.36
CA GLU A 137 19.76 -1.84 -25.35
C GLU A 137 19.71 -1.10 -26.69
N GLN A 138 19.62 0.24 -26.65
CA GLN A 138 19.63 1.09 -27.85
C GLN A 138 20.98 1.07 -28.56
N ASP A 139 22.08 0.91 -27.82
CA ASP A 139 23.43 0.78 -28.40
C ASP A 139 23.66 -0.60 -29.04
N LEU A 140 22.85 -1.60 -28.70
CA LEU A 140 22.93 -2.96 -29.23
C LEU A 140 22.15 -3.12 -30.54
N VAL A 141 22.43 -2.26 -31.53
CA VAL A 141 21.89 -2.42 -32.89
C VAL A 141 22.79 -3.36 -33.68
N ARG A 142 22.26 -4.54 -34.02
CA ARG A 142 22.96 -5.51 -34.86
C ARG A 142 23.00 -5.00 -36.30
N GLU A 143 24.19 -4.79 -36.85
CA GLU A 143 24.33 -4.33 -38.23
C GLU A 143 24.07 -5.46 -39.23
N ALA A 144 23.43 -5.15 -40.38
CA ALA A 144 22.97 -6.15 -41.35
C ALA A 144 24.08 -7.06 -41.90
N TRP A 145 25.32 -6.55 -41.99
CA TRP A 145 26.47 -7.35 -42.45
C TRP A 145 26.91 -8.42 -41.44
N MET A 146 26.51 -8.32 -40.16
CA MET A 146 26.79 -9.32 -39.13
C MET A 146 25.99 -10.62 -39.33
N ASP A 147 24.91 -10.59 -40.11
CA ASP A 147 24.08 -11.76 -40.46
C ASP A 147 24.31 -12.24 -41.90
N GLU A 148 24.69 -11.33 -42.82
CA GLU A 148 24.79 -11.62 -44.26
C GLU A 148 26.17 -12.12 -44.72
N LEU A 149 27.25 -11.78 -44.01
CA LEU A 149 28.62 -12.11 -44.43
C LEU A 149 29.12 -13.37 -43.72
N SER A 150 29.65 -14.35 -44.45
CA SER A 150 30.25 -15.53 -43.81
C SER A 150 31.59 -15.17 -43.17
N GLU A 151 32.00 -15.92 -42.14
CA GLU A 151 33.27 -15.69 -41.43
C GLU A 151 34.49 -15.61 -42.37
N ALA A 152 34.45 -16.29 -43.51
CA ALA A 152 35.52 -16.33 -44.52
C ALA A 152 35.60 -15.06 -45.41
N GLU A 153 34.54 -14.27 -45.45
CA GLU A 153 34.42 -13.04 -46.27
C GLU A 153 34.61 -11.76 -45.43
N MET A 154 34.64 -11.89 -44.10
CA MET A 154 34.87 -10.79 -43.16
C MET A 154 36.33 -10.37 -43.07
N SER A 155 36.58 -9.06 -43.02
CA SER A 155 37.91 -8.52 -42.67
C SER A 155 38.27 -8.81 -41.20
N GLU A 156 39.55 -8.74 -40.83
CA GLU A 156 39.98 -8.87 -39.43
C GLU A 156 39.31 -7.83 -38.51
N GLU A 157 39.04 -6.63 -39.03
CA GLU A 157 38.35 -5.55 -38.31
C GLU A 157 36.87 -5.87 -38.08
N GLN A 158 36.20 -6.48 -39.06
CA GLN A 158 34.80 -6.91 -38.97
C GLN A 158 34.62 -8.11 -38.03
N ARG A 159 35.55 -9.08 -38.04
CA ARG A 159 35.56 -10.18 -37.07
C ARG A 159 35.75 -9.70 -35.64
N LYS A 160 36.61 -8.70 -35.43
CA LYS A 160 36.81 -8.10 -34.11
C LYS A 160 35.54 -7.37 -33.62
N ALA A 161 34.90 -6.59 -34.50
CA ALA A 161 33.65 -5.90 -34.19
C ALA A 161 32.49 -6.87 -33.88
N LEU A 162 32.39 -8.00 -34.58
CA LEU A 162 31.41 -9.06 -34.28
C LEU A 162 31.66 -9.67 -32.89
N ALA A 163 32.91 -10.01 -32.57
CA ALA A 163 33.27 -10.56 -31.26
C ALA A 163 33.00 -9.58 -30.11
N ASP A 164 33.28 -8.28 -30.32
CA ASP A 164 33.00 -7.23 -29.34
C ASP A 164 31.47 -7.03 -29.17
N PHE A 165 30.67 -7.14 -30.25
CA PHE A 165 29.20 -7.10 -30.21
C PHE A 165 28.61 -8.30 -29.46
N GLU A 166 29.06 -9.52 -29.73
CA GLU A 166 28.60 -10.72 -29.02
C GLU A 166 28.98 -10.68 -27.53
N ALA A 167 30.17 -10.18 -27.21
CA ALA A 167 30.61 -10.00 -25.83
C ALA A 167 29.76 -8.96 -25.08
N THR A 168 29.46 -7.83 -25.71
CA THR A 168 28.59 -6.79 -25.13
C THR A 168 27.14 -7.26 -25.01
N GLN A 169 26.61 -7.96 -26.02
CA GLN A 169 25.28 -8.59 -25.97
C GLN A 169 25.17 -9.57 -24.80
N LYS A 170 26.18 -10.43 -24.62
CA LYS A 170 26.21 -11.39 -23.51
C LYS A 170 26.28 -10.68 -22.15
N ALA A 171 27.09 -9.63 -22.03
CA ALA A 171 27.17 -8.83 -20.80
C ALA A 171 25.83 -8.15 -20.45
N VAL A 172 25.14 -7.58 -21.44
CA VAL A 172 23.80 -6.99 -21.26
C VAL A 172 22.79 -8.04 -20.80
N MET A 173 22.80 -9.23 -21.40
CA MET A 173 21.91 -10.33 -20.99
C MET A 173 22.19 -10.82 -19.57
N GLU A 174 23.47 -10.91 -19.18
CA GLU A 174 23.87 -11.29 -17.81
C GLU A 174 23.44 -10.25 -16.78
N GLU A 175 23.62 -8.95 -17.06
CA GLU A 175 23.17 -7.88 -16.16
C GLU A 175 21.65 -7.82 -16.07
N LYS A 176 20.90 -7.99 -17.16
CA LYS A 176 19.43 -8.12 -17.10
C LYS A 176 18.98 -9.29 -16.23
N ALA A 177 19.60 -10.45 -16.38
CA ALA A 177 19.26 -11.63 -15.58
C ALA A 177 19.55 -11.41 -14.08
N LYS A 178 20.66 -10.72 -13.78
CA LYS A 178 21.04 -10.37 -12.41
C LYS A 178 20.11 -9.34 -11.80
N GLN A 179 19.73 -8.30 -12.55
CA GLN A 179 18.75 -7.30 -12.10
C GLN A 179 17.37 -7.93 -11.88
N ARG A 180 16.88 -8.75 -12.82
CA ARG A 180 15.62 -9.48 -12.63
C ARG A 180 15.64 -10.34 -11.37
N LYS A 181 16.72 -11.08 -11.13
CA LYS A 181 16.88 -11.89 -9.92
C LYS A 181 16.93 -11.03 -8.64
N ALA A 182 17.52 -9.84 -8.70
CA ALA A 182 17.54 -8.91 -7.57
C ALA A 182 16.13 -8.38 -7.26
N LEU A 183 15.37 -8.00 -8.28
CA LEU A 183 13.97 -7.56 -8.17
C LEU A 183 13.06 -8.68 -7.63
N GLU A 184 13.22 -9.92 -8.11
CA GLU A 184 12.50 -11.08 -7.57
C GLU A 184 12.80 -11.32 -6.07
N ALA A 185 14.06 -11.16 -5.67
CA ALA A 185 14.47 -11.31 -4.27
C ALA A 185 13.91 -10.18 -3.38
N GLU A 186 13.92 -8.94 -3.87
CA GLU A 186 13.32 -7.79 -3.19
C GLU A 186 11.80 -7.97 -3.04
N LEU A 187 11.12 -8.36 -4.12
CA LEU A 187 9.68 -8.64 -4.11
C LEU A 187 9.33 -9.73 -3.08
N LYS A 188 10.10 -10.82 -3.04
CA LYS A 188 9.90 -11.89 -2.06
C LYS A 188 10.09 -11.37 -0.63
N LYS A 189 11.10 -10.53 -0.40
CA LYS A 189 11.38 -9.92 0.90
C LYS A 189 10.24 -8.98 1.33
N LEU A 190 9.77 -8.12 0.45
CA LEU A 190 8.64 -7.21 0.73
C LEU A 190 7.37 -8.00 1.05
N LYS A 191 7.07 -9.06 0.30
CA LYS A 191 5.93 -9.95 0.59
C LYS A 191 6.07 -10.65 1.95
N SER A 192 7.27 -11.05 2.37
CA SER A 192 7.47 -11.59 3.73
C SER A 192 7.31 -10.52 4.80
N GLU A 193 7.84 -9.32 4.60
CA GLU A 193 7.69 -8.23 5.57
C GLU A 193 6.21 -7.85 5.78
N VAL A 194 5.41 -7.79 4.71
CA VAL A 194 3.96 -7.56 4.83
C VAL A 194 3.30 -8.66 5.66
N LYS A 195 3.65 -9.93 5.42
CA LYS A 195 3.13 -11.05 6.23
C LYS A 195 3.53 -10.97 7.69
N ASP A 196 4.77 -10.56 7.97
CA ASP A 196 5.28 -10.42 9.33
C ASP A 196 4.59 -9.27 10.08
N ILE A 197 4.32 -8.14 9.40
CA ILE A 197 3.55 -7.02 9.96
C ILE A 197 2.14 -7.49 10.33
N ILE A 198 1.46 -8.20 9.43
CA ILE A 198 0.12 -8.76 9.67
C ILE A 198 0.15 -9.71 10.87
N ALA A 199 1.06 -10.70 10.88
CA ALA A 199 1.13 -11.68 11.96
C ALA A 199 1.42 -11.02 13.33
N THR A 200 2.27 -9.99 13.35
CA THR A 200 2.60 -9.24 14.57
C THR A 200 1.38 -8.46 15.07
N PHE A 201 0.64 -7.82 14.17
CA PHE A 201 -0.57 -7.10 14.52
C PHE A 201 -1.68 -8.06 15.00
N ASP A 202 -1.89 -9.18 14.31
CA ASP A 202 -2.86 -10.21 14.71
C ASP A 202 -2.58 -10.76 16.11
N ALA A 203 -1.30 -10.94 16.47
CA ALA A 203 -0.92 -11.33 17.83
C ALA A 203 -1.31 -10.27 18.87
N ARG A 204 -1.20 -8.98 18.54
CA ARG A 204 -1.65 -7.87 19.42
C ARG A 204 -3.17 -7.86 19.56
N VAL A 205 -3.90 -8.09 18.48
CA VAL A 205 -5.38 -8.21 18.49
C VAL A 205 -5.82 -9.40 19.35
N ALA A 206 -5.19 -10.57 19.19
CA ALA A 206 -5.47 -11.75 19.99
C ALA A 206 -5.24 -11.50 21.49
N LYS A 207 -4.16 -10.78 21.83
CA LYS A 207 -3.89 -10.35 23.21
C LYS A 207 -4.99 -9.41 23.71
N ALA A 208 -5.37 -8.40 22.94
CA ALA A 208 -6.42 -7.46 23.33
C ALA A 208 -7.79 -8.15 23.52
N ALA A 209 -8.11 -9.17 22.70
CA ALA A 209 -9.30 -9.98 22.88
C ALA A 209 -9.28 -10.79 24.20
N SER A 210 -8.13 -11.37 24.55
CA SER A 210 -7.95 -12.03 25.85
C SER A 210 -8.10 -11.05 27.02
N ASP A 211 -7.49 -9.86 26.91
CA ASP A 211 -7.58 -8.82 27.93
C ASP A 211 -9.02 -8.32 28.09
N TYR A 212 -9.77 -8.18 26.99
CA TYR A 212 -11.19 -7.85 27.00
C TYR A 212 -12.02 -8.87 27.78
N LEU A 213 -11.81 -10.17 27.55
CA LEU A 213 -12.50 -11.23 28.28
C LEU A 213 -12.19 -11.18 29.78
N ALA A 214 -10.94 -10.90 30.14
CA ALA A 214 -10.54 -10.74 31.54
C ALA A 214 -11.23 -9.52 32.19
N VAL A 215 -11.33 -8.39 31.47
CA VAL A 215 -12.04 -7.19 31.92
C VAL A 215 -13.54 -7.47 32.09
N CYS A 216 -14.18 -8.12 31.12
CA CYS A 216 -15.60 -8.49 31.21
C CYS A 216 -15.88 -9.41 32.40
N SER A 217 -15.05 -10.43 32.61
CA SER A 217 -15.15 -11.34 33.75
C SER A 217 -14.97 -10.59 35.09
N TYR A 218 -13.97 -9.71 35.16
CA TYR A 218 -13.72 -8.90 36.34
C TYR A 218 -14.91 -7.98 36.67
N VAL A 219 -15.45 -7.30 35.67
CA VAL A 219 -16.59 -6.40 35.88
C VAL A 219 -17.84 -7.18 36.28
N ALA A 220 -18.13 -8.32 35.65
CA ALA A 220 -19.25 -9.18 36.04
C ALA A 220 -19.12 -9.65 37.50
N ALA A 221 -17.90 -9.97 37.96
CA ALA A 221 -17.65 -10.30 39.36
C ALA A 221 -17.94 -9.12 40.30
N GLN A 222 -17.50 -7.90 39.95
CA GLN A 222 -17.84 -6.70 40.74
C GLN A 222 -19.35 -6.44 40.77
N GLU A 223 -20.04 -6.59 39.63
CA GLU A 223 -21.48 -6.40 39.55
C GLU A 223 -22.26 -7.39 40.43
N LEU A 224 -21.78 -8.63 40.51
CA LEU A 224 -22.32 -9.66 41.39
C LEU A 224 -22.08 -9.34 42.88
N HIS A 225 -20.94 -8.73 43.22
CA HIS A 225 -20.68 -8.24 44.58
C HIS A 225 -21.56 -7.06 44.98
N MET A 226 -21.96 -6.19 44.05
CA MET A 226 -22.90 -5.10 44.32
C MET A 226 -24.32 -5.60 44.58
N SER A 227 -24.67 -6.77 44.01
CA SER A 227 -26.00 -7.38 44.10
C SER A 227 -26.22 -8.20 45.37
N ARG A 228 -25.18 -8.42 46.19
CA ARG A 228 -25.20 -9.17 47.45
C ARG A 228 -25.18 -8.23 48.67
#